data_AF-A0A356MLD4-F1
#
_entry.id   AF-A0A356MLD4-F1
#
_cell.length_a   1.000
_cell.length_b   1.000
_cell.length_c   1.000
_cell.angle_alpha   90.00
_cell.angle_beta   90.00
_cell.angle_gamma   90.00
#
_symmetry.space_group_name_H-M   'P 1'
#
loop_
_entity.id
_entity.type
_entity.pdbx_description
1 polymer ?
#
loop_
_entity_poly.entity_id
_entity_poly.type
_entity_poly.pdbx_seq_one_letter_code
_entity_poly.pdbx_strand_id
1 'polypeptide(L)'
;MTLVKCPYCEENIDRNFEFNWTKHGNRYWHDKCWESYDSGRKLVYDRAGQYLGNLADYNKITKQFNRYIKKGYSPEGIVQALDYWYNIQDNSPDKALGGIGIIDSIYIDATRYFKERQALKDKQAKEQIHFQKEYERRYYQPRAVKIPKANKRFHFE
;
A
#
# COMPACT_ATOMS: atom_id res chain seq x y z
N MET A 1 12.31 -28.24 23.21
CA MET A 1 11.42 -27.49 22.30
C MET A 1 11.58 -26.02 22.64
N THR A 2 12.06 -25.18 21.72
CA THR A 2 12.28 -23.76 22.01
C THR A 2 11.33 -22.90 21.18
N LEU A 3 10.07 -22.91 21.60
CA LEU A 3 9.02 -22.07 21.04
C LEU A 3 9.27 -20.61 21.45
N VAL A 4 9.26 -19.71 20.48
CA VAL A 4 9.41 -18.27 20.68
C VAL A 4 8.30 -17.54 19.95
N LYS A 5 7.77 -16.46 20.53
CA LYS A 5 6.65 -15.70 19.94
C LYS A 5 7.16 -14.65 18.96
N CYS A 6 6.64 -14.66 17.73
CA CYS A 6 6.90 -13.61 16.74
C CYS A 6 6.27 -12.28 17.20
N PRO A 7 7.01 -11.15 17.22
CA PRO A 7 6.46 -9.87 17.66
C PRO A 7 5.43 -9.24 16.71
N TYR A 8 5.36 -9.69 15.45
CA TYR A 8 4.47 -9.12 14.42
C TYR A 8 3.13 -9.85 14.34
N CYS A 9 3.15 -11.15 14.04
CA CYS A 9 1.94 -11.96 13.89
C CYS A 9 1.48 -12.64 15.19
N GLU A 10 2.28 -12.57 16.25
CA GLU A 10 2.00 -13.19 17.54
C GLU A 10 1.92 -14.73 17.55
N GLU A 11 2.22 -15.40 16.44
CA GLU A 11 2.31 -16.85 16.37
C GLU A 11 3.65 -17.36 16.94
N ASN A 12 3.67 -18.62 17.35
CA ASN A 12 4.88 -19.27 17.85
C ASN A 12 5.73 -19.79 16.69
N ILE A 13 7.04 -19.56 16.78
CA ILE A 13 8.08 -20.14 15.93
C ILE A 13 8.71 -21.29 16.71
N ASP A 14 8.68 -22.51 16.18
CA ASP A 14 9.54 -23.58 16.68
C ASP A 14 10.91 -23.53 16.02
N ARG A 15 11.88 -22.93 16.71
CA ARG A 15 13.25 -22.76 16.18
C ARG A 15 13.97 -24.06 15.86
N ASN A 16 13.49 -25.21 16.36
CA ASN A 16 14.11 -26.50 16.11
C ASN A 16 13.57 -27.20 14.84
N PHE A 17 12.38 -26.81 14.37
CA PHE A 17 11.69 -27.49 13.27
C PHE A 17 11.35 -26.56 12.10
N GLU A 18 11.19 -25.26 12.37
CA GLU A 18 10.98 -24.25 11.36
C GLU A 18 12.32 -23.64 10.91
N PHE A 19 12.41 -23.29 9.62
CA PHE A 19 13.61 -22.70 9.01
C PHE A 19 13.37 -21.29 8.44
N ASN A 20 12.12 -20.81 8.44
CA ASN A 20 11.69 -19.52 7.91
C ASN A 20 11.64 -18.42 8.99
N TRP A 21 12.70 -18.35 9.79
CA TRP A 21 12.84 -17.37 10.85
C TRP A 21 14.22 -16.73 10.88
N THR A 22 14.23 -15.49 11.34
CA THR A 22 15.43 -14.66 11.47
C THR A 22 15.48 -14.04 12.87
N LYS A 23 16.70 -13.79 13.35
CA LYS A 23 16.94 -13.14 14.65
C LYS A 23 17.35 -11.70 14.44
N HIS A 24 16.56 -10.78 14.99
CA HIS A 24 16.84 -9.34 14.98
C HIS A 24 16.95 -8.84 16.42
N GLY A 25 18.16 -8.45 16.83
CA GLY A 25 18.48 -8.16 18.22
C GLY A 25 18.24 -9.38 19.11
N ASN A 26 17.39 -9.21 20.13
CA ASN A 26 17.04 -10.28 21.08
C ASN A 26 15.73 -11.01 20.74
N ARG A 27 15.12 -10.74 19.58
CA ARG A 27 13.82 -11.33 19.20
C ARG A 27 13.92 -12.15 17.92
N TYR A 28 13.06 -13.15 17.82
CA TYR A 28 12.91 -14.03 16.68
C TYR A 28 11.65 -13.66 15.91
N TRP A 29 11.74 -13.66 14.59
CA TRP A 29 10.68 -13.23 13.68
C TRP A 29 10.54 -14.27 12.58
N HIS A 30 9.32 -14.48 12.08
CA HIS A 30 9.17 -15.10 10.77
C HIS A 30 9.77 -14.18 9.71
N ASP A 31 10.45 -14.72 8.70
CA ASP A 31 11.13 -13.91 7.67
C ASP A 31 10.17 -12.93 6.99
N LYS A 32 9.01 -13.43 6.58
CA LYS A 32 7.94 -12.62 5.98
C LYS A 32 7.43 -11.51 6.91
N CYS A 33 7.35 -11.80 8.20
CA CYS A 33 6.91 -10.84 9.20
C CYS A 33 7.94 -9.71 9.38
N TRP A 34 9.22 -10.06 9.42
CA TRP A 34 10.29 -9.07 9.49
C TRP A 34 10.32 -8.20 8.23
N GLU A 35 10.27 -8.80 7.04
CA GLU A 35 10.26 -8.07 5.77
C GLU A 35 9.08 -7.10 5.67
N SER A 36 7.87 -7.55 6.04
CA SER A 36 6.67 -6.70 6.05
C SER A 36 6.78 -5.55 7.06
N TYR A 37 7.29 -5.85 8.26
CA TYR A 37 7.52 -4.87 9.30
C TYR A 37 8.57 -3.83 8.88
N ASP A 38 9.70 -4.26 8.35
CA ASP A 38 10.83 -3.38 8.01
C ASP A 38 10.52 -2.50 6.79
N SER A 39 9.92 -3.07 5.75
CA SER A 39 9.47 -2.31 4.58
C SER A 39 8.41 -1.28 4.95
N GLY A 40 7.41 -1.67 5.76
CA GLY A 40 6.40 -0.76 6.28
C GLY A 40 7.01 0.34 7.16
N ARG A 41 7.95 -0.01 8.03
CA ARG A 41 8.66 0.95 8.88
C ARG A 41 9.43 1.97 8.05
N LYS A 42 10.19 1.50 7.05
CA LYS A 42 10.94 2.36 6.13
C LYS A 42 10.01 3.33 5.39
N LEU A 43 8.89 2.83 4.89
CA LEU A 43 7.88 3.66 4.20
C LEU A 43 7.37 4.80 5.11
N VAL A 44 7.06 4.49 6.37
CA VAL A 44 6.63 5.50 7.36
C VAL A 44 7.76 6.47 7.68
N TYR A 45 9.01 6.01 7.76
CA TYR A 45 10.16 6.87 8.08
C TYR A 45 10.46 7.84 6.96
N ASP A 46 10.43 7.37 5.71
CA ASP A 46 10.64 8.20 4.54
C ASP A 46 9.56 9.29 4.49
N ARG A 47 8.29 8.91 4.71
CA ARG A 47 7.19 9.89 4.70
C ARG A 47 7.25 10.87 5.87
N ALA A 48 7.56 10.40 7.07
CA ALA A 48 7.72 11.27 8.23
C ALA A 48 8.91 12.23 8.04
N GLY A 49 10.01 11.76 7.47
CA GLY A 49 11.18 12.59 7.13
C GLY A 49 10.85 13.66 6.09
N GLN A 50 10.02 13.35 5.09
CA GLN A 50 9.56 14.33 4.09
C GLN A 50 8.81 15.52 4.74
N TYR A 51 7.96 15.26 5.72
CA TYR A 51 7.15 16.32 6.35
C TYR A 51 7.82 16.98 7.55
N LEU A 52 8.55 16.22 8.38
CA LEU A 52 9.16 16.74 9.60
C LEU A 52 10.59 17.28 9.35
N GLY A 53 11.27 16.80 8.30
CA GLY A 53 12.65 17.18 7.99
C GLY A 53 13.57 17.03 9.21
N ASN A 54 14.30 18.10 9.53
CA ASN A 54 15.23 18.14 10.66
C ASN A 54 14.54 18.02 12.03
N LEU A 55 13.21 18.20 12.11
CA LEU A 55 12.46 18.00 13.34
C LEU A 55 12.26 16.52 13.66
N ALA A 56 12.43 15.61 12.69
CA ALA A 56 12.12 14.19 12.85
C ALA A 56 12.97 13.53 13.96
N ASP A 57 12.31 13.05 15.02
CA ASP A 57 12.91 12.19 16.03
C ASP A 57 12.58 10.73 15.69
N TYR A 58 13.51 10.07 14.97
CA TYR A 58 13.31 8.69 14.54
C TYR A 58 13.18 7.70 15.71
N ASN A 59 13.75 7.97 16.88
CA ASN A 59 13.58 7.10 18.05
C ASN A 59 12.14 7.18 18.57
N LYS A 60 11.57 8.39 18.60
CA LYS A 60 10.17 8.62 18.95
C LYS A 60 9.22 8.04 17.91
N ILE A 61 9.50 8.27 16.63
CA ILE A 61 8.73 7.72 15.50
C ILE A 61 8.73 6.17 15.56
N THR A 62 9.87 5.54 15.83
CA THR A 62 9.99 4.07 16.00
C THR A 62 9.00 3.57 17.06
N LYS A 63 8.97 4.21 18.23
CA LYS A 63 8.09 3.82 19.34
C LYS A 63 6.62 4.00 18.99
N GLN A 64 6.29 5.08 18.27
CA GLN A 64 4.93 5.37 17.84
C GLN A 64 4.47 4.37 16.76
N PHE A 65 5.31 4.11 15.76
CA PHE A 65 5.07 3.09 14.73
C PHE A 65 4.77 1.72 15.34
N ASN A 66 5.61 1.24 16.25
CA ASN A 66 5.39 -0.05 16.93
C ASN A 66 4.05 -0.09 17.69
N ARG A 67 3.65 1.02 18.29
CA ARG A 67 2.34 1.14 18.95
C ARG A 67 1.20 1.07 17.94
N TYR A 68 1.33 1.68 16.77
CA TYR A 68 0.31 1.66 15.72
C TYR A 68 0.15 0.27 15.09
N ILE A 69 1.27 -0.41 14.78
CA ILE A 69 1.22 -1.79 14.29
C ILE A 69 0.51 -2.70 15.30
N LYS A 70 0.82 -2.56 16.59
CA LYS A 70 0.14 -3.32 17.66
C LYS A 70 -1.36 -3.00 17.77
N LYS A 71 -1.78 -1.79 17.40
CA LYS A 71 -3.21 -1.40 17.32
C LYS A 71 -3.90 -1.91 16.06
N GLY A 72 -3.18 -2.55 15.13
CA GLY A 72 -3.72 -3.05 13.87
C GLY A 72 -3.75 -2.02 12.74
N TYR A 73 -3.03 -0.90 12.88
CA TYR A 73 -2.90 0.06 11.77
C TYR A 73 -1.92 -0.49 10.73
N SER A 74 -2.24 -0.32 9.45
CA SER A 74 -1.31 -0.69 8.39
C SER A 74 -0.27 0.43 8.17
N PRO A 75 0.96 0.09 7.75
CA PRO A 75 1.95 1.08 7.36
C PRO A 75 1.43 2.08 6.31
N GLU A 76 0.68 1.59 5.33
CA GLU A 76 0.07 2.42 4.28
C GLU A 76 -0.98 3.37 4.84
N GLY A 77 -1.79 2.90 5.80
CA GLY A 77 -2.78 3.74 6.48
C GLY A 77 -2.11 4.84 7.31
N ILE A 78 -0.97 4.54 7.94
CA ILE A 78 -0.16 5.52 8.66
C ILE A 78 0.38 6.59 7.69
N VAL A 79 0.89 6.17 6.53
CA VAL A 79 1.37 7.09 5.48
C VAL A 79 0.25 7.97 4.96
N GLN A 80 -0.93 7.39 4.69
CA GLN A 80 -2.12 8.14 4.30
C GLN A 80 -2.52 9.15 5.37
N ALA A 81 -2.44 8.78 6.66
CA ALA A 81 -2.72 9.71 7.75
C ALA A 81 -1.74 10.89 7.77
N LEU A 82 -0.44 10.65 7.53
CA LEU A 82 0.55 11.72 7.40
C LEU A 82 0.27 12.62 6.20
N ASP A 83 -0.05 12.03 5.04
CA ASP A 83 -0.40 12.79 3.83
C ASP A 83 -1.66 13.63 4.03
N TYR A 84 -2.66 13.06 4.69
CA TYR A 84 -3.88 13.77 5.00
C TYR A 84 -3.60 15.01 5.88
N TRP A 85 -2.78 14.85 6.92
CA TRP A 85 -2.50 15.94 7.85
C TRP A 85 -1.64 17.05 7.26
N TYR A 86 -0.53 16.69 6.61
CA TYR A 86 0.47 17.66 6.17
C TYR A 86 0.24 18.16 4.75
N ASN A 87 -0.23 17.31 3.84
CA ASN A 87 -0.40 17.69 2.44
C ASN A 87 -1.84 18.09 2.10
N ILE A 88 -2.85 17.42 2.66
CA ILE A 88 -4.26 17.75 2.36
C ILE A 88 -4.78 18.89 3.26
N GLN A 89 -4.47 18.83 4.55
CA GLN A 89 -4.90 19.86 5.51
C GLN A 89 -3.88 21.00 5.68
N ASP A 90 -2.70 20.89 5.05
CA ASP A 90 -1.65 21.91 5.07
C ASP A 90 -1.24 22.36 6.49
N ASN A 91 -1.23 21.42 7.44
CA ASN A 91 -0.82 21.71 8.80
C ASN A 91 0.71 21.84 8.91
N SER A 92 1.19 22.72 9.79
CA SER A 92 2.63 22.84 10.08
C SER A 92 3.17 21.66 10.93
N PRO A 93 4.41 21.18 10.67
CA PRO A 93 5.10 20.18 11.48
C PRO A 93 5.62 20.70 12.82
N ASP A 94 5.62 22.01 13.07
CA ASP A 94 6.25 22.62 14.26
C ASP A 94 5.68 22.09 15.58
N LYS A 95 4.38 21.79 15.61
CA LYS A 95 3.67 21.28 16.79
C LYS A 95 3.86 19.77 17.00
N ALA A 96 4.47 19.07 16.05
CA ALA A 96 4.62 17.62 16.10
C ALA A 96 5.68 17.16 17.11
N LEU A 97 6.58 18.07 17.54
CA LEU A 97 7.71 17.78 18.44
C LEU A 97 8.49 16.54 17.96
N GLY A 98 8.72 16.47 16.65
CA GLY A 98 9.46 15.41 15.98
C GLY A 98 8.80 14.03 15.91
N GLY A 99 7.55 13.89 16.33
CA GLY A 99 6.83 12.62 16.28
C GLY A 99 5.69 12.61 15.26
N ILE A 100 5.13 11.43 15.07
CA ILE A 100 3.92 11.15 14.28
C ILE A 100 2.71 10.87 15.19
N GLY A 101 2.69 11.48 16.38
CA GLY A 101 1.70 11.19 17.43
C GLY A 101 0.25 11.47 17.01
N ILE A 102 0.05 12.39 16.07
CA ILE A 102 -1.25 12.84 15.56
C ILE A 102 -2.06 11.72 14.90
N ILE A 103 -1.41 10.64 14.44
CA ILE A 103 -2.06 9.58 13.66
C ILE A 103 -3.28 9.00 14.37
N ASP A 104 -3.20 8.73 15.68
CA ASP A 104 -4.32 8.12 16.42
C ASP A 104 -5.62 8.94 16.29
N SER A 105 -5.54 10.27 16.28
CA SER A 105 -6.72 11.15 16.17
C SER A 105 -7.26 11.28 14.75
N ILE A 106 -6.43 11.08 13.72
CA ILE A 106 -6.79 11.40 12.33
C ILE A 106 -6.87 10.16 11.43
N TYR A 107 -6.48 8.99 11.90
CA TYR A 107 -6.37 7.78 11.09
C TYR A 107 -7.69 7.42 10.40
N ILE A 108 -8.81 7.52 11.14
CA ILE A 108 -10.14 7.23 10.62
C ILE A 108 -10.53 8.25 9.55
N ASP A 109 -10.30 9.54 9.80
CA ASP A 109 -10.65 10.60 8.85
C ASP A 109 -9.83 10.52 7.56
N ALA A 110 -8.52 10.26 7.68
CA ALA A 110 -7.64 10.05 6.55
C ALA A 110 -8.06 8.83 5.72
N THR A 111 -8.35 7.71 6.40
CA THR A 111 -8.82 6.48 5.73
C THR A 111 -10.12 6.73 4.97
N ARG A 112 -11.07 7.45 5.58
CA ARG A 112 -12.33 7.83 4.93
C ARG A 112 -12.08 8.70 3.71
N TYR A 113 -11.27 9.75 3.85
CA TYR A 113 -10.92 10.67 2.76
C TYR A 113 -10.34 9.94 1.54
N PHE A 114 -9.36 9.06 1.73
CA PHE A 114 -8.75 8.34 0.61
C PHE A 114 -9.67 7.28 -0.01
N LYS A 115 -10.52 6.63 0.78
CA LYS A 115 -11.54 5.70 0.26
C LYS A 115 -12.55 6.41 -0.62
N GLU A 116 -13.08 7.55 -0.17
CA GLU A 116 -14.03 8.36 -0.95
C GLU A 116 -13.39 8.86 -2.24
N ARG A 117 -12.16 9.37 -2.16
CA ARG A 117 -11.40 9.82 -3.34
C ARG A 117 -11.15 8.70 -4.34
N GLN A 118 -10.85 7.49 -3.88
CA GLN A 118 -10.66 6.33 -4.75
C GLN A 118 -11.98 5.93 -5.43
N ALA A 119 -13.08 5.88 -4.68
CA ALA A 119 -14.40 5.55 -5.23
C ALA A 119 -14.83 6.52 -6.36
N LEU A 120 -14.54 7.82 -6.20
CA LEU A 120 -14.79 8.82 -7.23
C LEU A 120 -13.94 8.57 -8.49
N LYS A 121 -12.65 8.27 -8.33
CA LYS A 121 -11.76 7.95 -9.46
C LYS A 121 -12.23 6.70 -10.20
N ASP A 122 -12.62 5.65 -9.47
CA ASP A 122 -13.10 4.41 -10.06
C ASP A 122 -14.40 4.62 -10.85
N LYS A 123 -15.29 5.48 -10.35
CA LYS A 123 -16.51 5.86 -11.06
C LYS A 123 -16.19 6.61 -12.36
N GLN A 124 -15.31 7.60 -12.30
CA GLN A 124 -14.87 8.36 -13.49
C GLN A 124 -14.19 7.46 -14.53
N ALA A 125 -13.34 6.52 -14.10
CA ALA A 125 -12.68 5.57 -15.00
C ALA A 125 -13.70 4.66 -15.72
N LYS A 126 -14.72 4.18 -14.99
CA LYS A 126 -15.81 3.38 -15.58
C LYS A 126 -16.62 4.17 -16.60
N GLU A 127 -16.95 5.43 -16.29
CA GLU A 127 -17.67 6.34 -17.19
C GLU A 127 -16.86 6.59 -18.47
N GLN A 128 -15.54 6.81 -18.36
CA GLN A 128 -14.66 6.97 -19.53
C GLN A 128 -14.60 5.71 -20.39
N ILE A 129 -14.46 4.53 -19.79
CA ILE A 129 -14.48 3.25 -20.52
C ILE A 129 -15.83 3.05 -21.22
N HIS A 130 -16.93 3.39 -20.56
CA HIS A 130 -18.25 3.29 -21.14
C HIS A 130 -18.38 4.20 -22.37
N PHE A 131 -18.03 5.48 -22.22
CA PHE A 131 -18.05 6.46 -23.30
C PHE A 131 -17.19 6.01 -24.49
N GLN A 132 -15.96 5.52 -24.23
CA GLN A 132 -15.07 5.03 -25.28
C GLN A 132 -15.69 3.84 -26.06
N LYS A 133 -16.30 2.89 -25.35
CA LYS A 133 -16.99 1.74 -25.98
C LYS A 133 -18.20 2.17 -26.81
N GLU A 134 -18.93 3.21 -26.38
CA GLU A 134 -20.05 3.76 -27.16
C GLU A 134 -19.55 4.51 -28.40
N TYR A 135 -18.48 5.29 -28.26
CA TYR A 135 -17.83 5.98 -29.38
C TYR A 135 -17.35 4.98 -30.44
N GLU A 136 -16.64 3.93 -30.03
CA GLU A 136 -16.18 2.86 -30.94
C GLU A 136 -17.34 2.17 -31.65
N ARG A 137 -18.42 1.83 -30.93
CA ARG A 137 -19.63 1.24 -31.55
C ARG A 137 -20.28 2.14 -32.59
N ARG A 138 -20.27 3.45 -32.35
CA ARG A 138 -20.99 4.43 -33.19
C ARG A 138 -20.18 4.92 -34.39
N TYR A 139 -18.86 5.06 -34.24
CA TYR A 139 -18.01 5.73 -35.22
C TYR A 139 -16.90 4.85 -35.81
N TYR A 140 -16.54 3.72 -35.18
CA TYR A 140 -15.54 2.81 -35.72
C TYR A 140 -16.20 1.66 -36.46
N GLN A 141 -16.32 1.77 -37.78
CA GLN A 141 -16.60 0.61 -38.62
C GLN A 141 -15.27 -0.08 -38.95
N PRO A 142 -15.04 -1.34 -38.50
CA PRO A 142 -13.86 -2.07 -38.95
C PRO A 142 -13.91 -2.13 -40.48
N ARG A 143 -12.85 -1.66 -41.14
CA ARG A 143 -12.70 -1.85 -42.59
C ARG A 143 -12.79 -3.35 -42.82
N ALA A 144 -13.81 -3.80 -43.55
CA ALA A 144 -13.94 -5.19 -43.93
C ALA A 144 -12.66 -5.60 -44.66
N VAL A 145 -11.84 -6.42 -44.01
CA VAL A 145 -10.72 -7.07 -44.68
C VAL A 145 -11.36 -8.00 -45.70
N LYS A 146 -11.19 -7.69 -46.98
CA LYS A 146 -11.63 -8.59 -48.06
C LYS A 146 -10.78 -9.85 -47.96
N ILE A 147 -11.27 -10.89 -47.29
CA ILE A 147 -10.65 -12.21 -47.30
C ILE A 147 -10.77 -12.72 -48.73
N PRO A 148 -9.66 -12.91 -49.48
CA PRO A 148 -9.73 -13.49 -50.80
C PRO A 148 -10.33 -14.89 -50.68
N LYS A 149 -11.43 -15.17 -51.39
CA LYS A 149 -11.97 -16.53 -51.46
C LYS A 149 -10.91 -17.41 -52.10
N ALA A 150 -10.40 -18.40 -51.37
CA ALA A 150 -9.49 -19.39 -51.91
C ALA A 150 -10.18 -20.11 -53.07
N ASN A 151 -9.67 -19.93 -54.29
CA ASN A 151 -10.10 -20.70 -55.44
C ASN A 151 -9.74 -22.18 -55.18
N LYS A 152 -10.75 -23.00 -54.86
CA LYS A 152 -10.63 -24.45 -54.90
C LYS A 152 -10.52 -24.88 -56.37
N ARG A 153 -9.32 -24.78 -56.93
CA ARG A 153 -8.89 -25.55 -58.10
C ARG A 153 -7.71 -26.39 -57.69
N PHE A 154 -7.98 -27.43 -56.91
CA PHE A 154 -7.12 -28.61 -56.83
C PHE A 154 -7.76 -29.67 -57.73
N HIS A 155 -7.33 -29.72 -58.98
CA HIS A 155 -7.35 -30.98 -59.73
C HIS A 155 -5.99 -31.62 -59.49
N PHE A 156 -5.97 -32.69 -58.71
CA PHE A 156 -4.88 -33.66 -58.76
C PHE A 156 -5.26 -34.64 -59.86
N GLU A 157 -4.53 -34.60 -60.97
CA GLU A 157 -4.40 -35.74 -61.89
C GLU A 157 -3.50 -36.81 -61.27
#